data_AF-A0A9D6NHH6-F1
#
_entry.id   AF-A0A9D6NHH6-F1
#
_cell.length_a   1.000
_cell.length_b   1.000
_cell.length_c   1.000
_cell.angle_alpha   90.00
_cell.angle_beta   90.00
_cell.angle_gamma   90.00
#
_symmetry.space_group_name_H-M   'P 1'
#
loop_
_entity.id
_entity.type
_entity.pdbx_description
1 polymer ?
#
loop_
_entity_poly.entity_id
_entity_poly.type
_entity_poly.pdbx_seq_one_letter_code
_entity_poly.pdbx_strand_id
1 'polypeptide(L)'
;MRRRGIALIVVLLMTAVLVLLVSAFLQVNRSHFSVARHSDDRDRAYQACKSAYQYCLYRFEHDKYWATADFLGTSDPDLPAEFTVVEVEGTTSLQGTIASLNATFTVDIDNNLNQTDANVEGVPGESARLRIQANVNDSIRSVDCLLRVAPLFDSSVLSRGSVWIDANEMFIRSKDPYRNMIRAEGEVVVPDPISAGNTRFLTPDSDTATDAKGILWSKGEIYAGTSGGPKLSDDLDRANAKSGGRFIPNSKQHFEIFDLRQEDIEVPANAVGVDPGEYRFTMAKANITIDASLYREYPEEDNDGEGGGGWPGGGGWP
;
A
#
# COMPACT_ATOMS: atom_id res chain seq x y z
N MET A 1 24.46 2.74 -77.50
CA MET A 1 24.93 1.90 -76.38
C MET A 1 25.25 2.70 -75.10
N ARG A 2 25.92 3.87 -75.15
CA ARG A 2 26.23 4.71 -73.97
C ARG A 2 25.05 5.03 -73.03
N ARG A 3 23.84 5.31 -73.55
CA ARG A 3 22.65 5.63 -72.72
C ARG A 3 22.14 4.46 -71.86
N ARG A 4 22.32 3.21 -72.31
CA ARG A 4 21.88 2.01 -71.57
C ARG A 4 22.82 1.69 -70.39
N GLY A 5 24.13 1.94 -70.55
CA GLY A 5 25.11 1.79 -69.46
C GLY A 5 24.92 2.82 -68.35
N ILE A 6 24.59 4.07 -68.71
CA ILE A 6 24.30 5.13 -67.72
C ILE A 6 23.04 4.81 -66.91
N ALA A 7 21.97 4.34 -67.58
CA ALA A 7 20.73 3.95 -66.89
C ALA A 7 20.97 2.78 -65.90
N LEU A 8 21.79 1.80 -66.28
CA LEU A 8 22.13 0.67 -65.41
C LEU A 8 22.88 1.13 -64.15
N ILE A 9 23.86 2.03 -64.31
CA ILE A 9 24.64 2.58 -63.19
C ILE A 9 23.74 3.38 -62.24
N VAL A 10 22.80 4.18 -62.78
CA VAL A 10 21.86 4.95 -61.96
C VAL A 10 20.93 4.04 -61.17
N VAL A 11 20.40 2.97 -61.78
CA VAL A 11 19.55 1.99 -61.08
C VAL A 11 20.33 1.26 -59.98
N LEU A 12 21.55 0.83 -60.27
CA LEU A 12 22.45 0.20 -59.28
C LEU A 12 22.77 1.14 -58.12
N LEU A 13 23.01 2.42 -58.40
CA LEU A 13 23.28 3.43 -57.38
C LEU A 13 22.03 3.69 -56.53
N MET A 14 20.84 3.80 -57.14
CA MET A 14 19.59 3.92 -56.40
C MET A 14 19.30 2.69 -55.53
N THR A 15 19.55 1.47 -56.04
CA THR A 15 19.36 0.25 -55.24
C THR A 15 20.36 0.17 -54.09
N ALA A 16 21.63 0.53 -54.32
CA ALA A 16 22.63 0.58 -53.25
C ALA A 16 22.23 1.57 -52.14
N VAL A 17 21.76 2.77 -52.53
CA VAL A 17 21.29 3.78 -51.57
C VAL A 17 20.05 3.28 -50.83
N LEU A 18 19.09 2.64 -51.50
CA LEU A 18 17.91 2.07 -50.85
C LEU A 18 18.27 0.97 -49.85
N VAL A 19 19.19 0.07 -50.20
CA VAL A 19 19.64 -1.00 -49.29
C VAL A 19 20.37 -0.41 -48.07
N LEU A 20 21.21 0.60 -48.26
CA LEU A 20 21.85 1.31 -47.15
C LEU A 20 20.82 2.00 -46.24
N LEU A 21 19.81 2.66 -46.81
CA LEU A 21 18.75 3.31 -46.05
C LEU A 21 17.91 2.30 -45.27
N VAL A 22 17.55 1.16 -45.86
CA VAL A 22 16.82 0.07 -45.18
C VAL A 22 17.67 -0.52 -44.06
N SER A 23 18.97 -0.72 -44.29
CA SER A 23 19.89 -1.27 -43.28
C SER A 23 20.05 -0.33 -42.09
N ALA A 24 20.24 0.97 -42.35
CA ALA A 24 20.30 2.00 -41.32
C ALA A 24 18.97 2.10 -40.56
N PHE A 25 17.83 2.06 -41.26
CA PHE A 25 16.51 2.08 -40.65
C PHE A 25 16.29 0.88 -39.72
N LEU A 26 16.63 -0.34 -40.15
CA LEU A 26 16.53 -1.54 -39.31
C LEU A 26 17.44 -1.45 -38.09
N GLN A 27 18.65 -0.90 -38.25
CA GLN A 27 19.60 -0.76 -37.15
C GLN A 27 19.13 0.24 -36.09
N VAL A 28 18.60 1.39 -36.51
CA VAL A 28 18.05 2.40 -35.59
C VAL A 28 16.81 1.88 -34.85
N ASN A 29 15.88 1.23 -35.56
CA ASN A 29 14.65 0.75 -34.94
C ASN A 29 14.84 -0.47 -34.03
N ARG A 30 15.89 -1.28 -34.24
CA ARG A 30 16.25 -2.38 -33.33
C ARG A 30 16.45 -1.90 -31.89
N SER A 31 17.09 -0.74 -31.71
CA SER A 31 17.28 -0.14 -30.39
C SER A 31 15.94 0.24 -29.75
N HIS A 32 15.06 0.90 -30.50
CA HIS A 32 13.73 1.29 -30.03
C HIS A 32 12.87 0.07 -29.66
N PHE A 33 12.90 -1.01 -30.45
CA PHE A 33 12.17 -2.23 -30.13
C PHE A 33 12.72 -2.96 -28.91
N SER A 34 14.04 -2.94 -28.69
CA SER A 34 14.66 -3.51 -27.50
C SER A 34 14.22 -2.78 -26.22
N VAL A 35 14.26 -1.44 -26.24
CA VAL A 35 13.83 -0.62 -25.10
C VAL A 35 12.33 -0.81 -24.81
N ALA A 36 11.50 -0.85 -25.85
CA ALA A 36 10.07 -1.09 -25.68
C ALA A 36 9.79 -2.48 -25.08
N ARG A 37 10.48 -3.52 -25.54
CA ARG A 37 10.36 -4.88 -24.97
C ARG A 37 10.78 -4.93 -23.50
N HIS A 38 11.91 -4.30 -23.15
CA HIS A 38 12.35 -4.24 -21.75
C HIS A 38 11.39 -3.47 -20.85
N SER A 39 10.71 -2.45 -21.38
CA SER A 39 9.66 -1.75 -20.62
C SER A 39 8.47 -2.67 -20.35
N ASP A 40 8.00 -3.39 -21.36
CA ASP A 40 6.88 -4.33 -21.23
C ASP A 40 7.21 -5.50 -20.29
N ASP A 41 8.41 -6.08 -20.40
CA ASP A 41 8.88 -7.14 -19.50
C ASP A 41 8.92 -6.64 -18.03
N ARG A 42 9.36 -5.39 -17.82
CA ARG A 42 9.39 -4.77 -16.49
C ARG A 42 8.00 -4.54 -15.91
N ASP A 43 7.06 -4.11 -16.73
CA ASP A 43 5.67 -3.89 -16.30
C ASP A 43 5.01 -5.22 -15.95
N ARG A 44 5.23 -6.26 -16.76
CA ARG A 44 4.74 -7.63 -16.47
C ARG A 44 5.35 -8.20 -15.19
N ALA A 45 6.65 -8.04 -14.97
CA ALA A 45 7.29 -8.47 -13.73
C ALA A 45 6.73 -7.74 -12.50
N TYR A 46 6.41 -6.44 -12.62
CA TYR A 46 5.76 -5.69 -11.56
C TYR A 46 4.33 -6.17 -11.27
N GLN A 47 3.53 -6.46 -12.31
CA GLN A 47 2.19 -7.05 -12.13
C GLN A 47 2.26 -8.43 -11.47
N ALA A 48 3.30 -9.22 -11.76
CA ALA A 48 3.53 -10.49 -11.09
C ALA A 48 3.85 -10.31 -9.60
N CYS A 49 4.72 -9.36 -9.23
CA CYS A 49 4.95 -9.01 -7.83
C CYS A 49 3.65 -8.60 -7.11
N LYS A 50 2.81 -7.79 -7.76
CA LYS A 50 1.53 -7.34 -7.20
C LYS A 50 0.56 -8.51 -6.98
N SER A 51 0.50 -9.46 -7.92
CA SER A 51 -0.35 -10.64 -7.81
C SER A 51 0.11 -11.55 -6.67
N ALA A 52 1.42 -11.77 -6.55
CA ALA A 52 2.02 -12.52 -5.45
C ALA A 52 1.74 -11.85 -4.08
N TYR A 53 1.86 -10.52 -4.01
CA TYR A 53 1.49 -9.75 -2.82
C TYR A 53 0.02 -9.96 -2.42
N GLN A 54 -0.90 -9.86 -3.39
CA GLN A 54 -2.34 -10.04 -3.14
C GLN A 54 -2.66 -11.46 -2.65
N TYR A 55 -2.00 -12.47 -3.21
CA TYR A 55 -2.14 -13.85 -2.74
C TYR A 55 -1.66 -14.00 -1.29
N CYS A 56 -0.49 -13.45 -0.94
CA CYS A 56 0.02 -13.50 0.42
C CYS A 56 -0.92 -12.78 1.40
N LEU A 57 -1.43 -11.60 1.01
CA LEU A 57 -2.41 -10.87 1.79
C LEU A 57 -3.68 -11.70 2.04
N TYR A 58 -4.24 -12.31 0.99
CA TYR A 58 -5.39 -13.19 1.09
C TYR A 58 -5.13 -14.34 2.08
N ARG A 59 -3.97 -14.99 2.02
CA ARG A 59 -3.61 -16.08 2.94
C ARG A 59 -3.50 -15.59 4.39
N PHE A 60 -2.89 -14.43 4.63
CA PHE A 60 -2.80 -13.85 5.98
C PHE A 60 -4.15 -13.39 6.54
N GLU A 61 -5.07 -12.93 5.70
CA GLU A 61 -6.43 -12.58 6.13
C GLU A 61 -7.21 -13.80 6.62
N HIS A 62 -6.92 -14.99 6.07
CA HIS A 62 -7.58 -16.24 6.44
C HIS A 62 -6.86 -16.99 7.58
N ASP A 63 -5.53 -16.92 7.61
CA ASP A 63 -4.71 -17.54 8.64
C ASP A 63 -3.50 -16.67 9.03
N LYS A 64 -3.60 -16.05 10.21
CA LYS A 64 -2.52 -15.24 10.78
C LYS A 64 -1.27 -16.04 11.18
N TYR A 65 -1.41 -17.36 11.35
CA TYR A 65 -0.31 -18.27 11.69
C TYR A 65 0.36 -18.87 10.45
N TRP A 66 -0.15 -18.58 9.26
CA TRP A 66 0.46 -19.05 8.02
C TRP A 66 1.91 -18.56 7.90
N ALA A 67 2.82 -19.43 7.47
CA ALA A 67 4.25 -19.15 7.39
C ALA A 67 4.94 -18.81 8.73
N THR A 68 4.37 -19.19 9.88
CA THR A 68 5.08 -19.17 11.18
C THR A 68 5.93 -20.42 11.41
N ALA A 69 5.63 -21.50 10.70
CA ALA A 69 6.40 -22.73 10.67
C ALA A 69 6.72 -23.08 9.21
N ASP A 70 7.75 -23.92 9.02
CA ASP A 70 8.16 -24.39 7.70
C ASP A 70 7.00 -25.07 6.97
N PHE A 71 6.88 -24.76 5.68
CA PHE A 71 5.84 -25.33 4.85
C PHE A 71 6.08 -26.82 4.56
N LEU A 72 4.98 -27.52 4.26
CA LEU A 72 4.97 -28.94 3.93
C LEU A 72 5.06 -29.22 2.42
N GLY A 73 5.30 -28.19 1.61
CA GLY A 73 5.44 -28.35 0.16
C GLY A 73 4.11 -28.46 -0.60
N THR A 74 3.01 -27.92 -0.05
CA THR A 74 1.69 -28.06 -0.67
C THR A 74 1.44 -27.04 -1.77
N SER A 75 0.68 -27.42 -2.79
CA SER A 75 0.15 -26.51 -3.81
C SER A 75 -1.28 -26.11 -3.45
N ASP A 76 -1.62 -24.85 -3.64
CA ASP A 76 -2.97 -24.36 -3.39
C ASP A 76 -3.93 -24.76 -4.53
N PRO A 77 -4.93 -25.63 -4.29
CA PRO A 77 -5.81 -26.15 -5.33
C PRO A 77 -6.94 -25.18 -5.71
N ASP A 78 -7.18 -24.15 -4.91
CA ASP A 78 -8.33 -23.24 -5.08
C ASP A 78 -8.02 -22.06 -6.02
N LEU A 79 -6.81 -22.02 -6.56
CA LEU A 79 -6.35 -20.98 -7.48
C LEU A 79 -6.81 -21.22 -8.93
N PRO A 80 -7.05 -20.14 -9.71
CA PRO A 80 -7.36 -20.28 -11.12
C PRO A 80 -6.20 -20.92 -11.88
N ALA A 81 -6.49 -21.70 -12.93
CA ALA A 81 -5.50 -22.51 -13.66
C ALA A 81 -4.28 -21.73 -14.21
N GLU A 82 -4.42 -20.42 -14.42
CA GLU A 82 -3.34 -19.55 -14.90
C GLU A 82 -2.40 -19.04 -13.80
N PHE A 83 -2.76 -19.24 -12.53
CA PHE A 83 -2.01 -18.80 -11.37
C PHE A 83 -1.74 -19.99 -10.45
N THR A 84 -0.47 -20.39 -10.38
CA THR A 84 -0.05 -21.53 -9.57
C THR A 84 0.86 -21.05 -8.46
N VAL A 85 0.63 -21.56 -7.25
CA VAL A 85 1.49 -21.32 -6.08
C VAL A 85 1.78 -22.65 -5.42
N VAL A 86 3.06 -22.87 -5.14
CA VAL A 86 3.60 -24.05 -4.50
C VAL A 86 4.46 -23.57 -3.34
N GLU A 87 4.17 -24.09 -2.15
CA GLU A 87 5.00 -23.89 -0.98
C GLU A 87 6.32 -24.65 -1.13
N VAL A 88 7.43 -24.09 -0.66
CA VAL A 88 8.72 -24.78 -0.67
C VAL A 88 8.85 -25.57 0.63
N GLU A 89 8.96 -26.90 0.52
CA GLU A 89 9.05 -27.78 1.69
C GLU A 89 10.28 -27.42 2.56
N GLY A 90 10.06 -27.30 3.87
CA GLY A 90 11.13 -27.00 4.84
C GLY A 90 11.56 -25.54 4.88
N THR A 91 10.81 -24.63 4.25
CA THR A 91 11.03 -23.18 4.37
C THR A 91 9.73 -22.41 4.52
N THR A 92 9.81 -21.11 4.79
CA THR A 92 8.67 -20.16 4.75
C THR A 92 8.55 -19.46 3.39
N SER A 93 9.07 -20.09 2.33
CA SER A 93 9.09 -19.50 0.98
C SER A 93 8.05 -20.12 0.06
N LEU A 94 7.60 -19.33 -0.91
CA LEU A 94 6.67 -19.73 -1.95
C LEU A 94 7.32 -19.58 -3.33
N GLN A 95 6.89 -20.43 -4.26
CA GLN A 95 7.17 -20.29 -5.67
C GLN A 95 5.88 -20.32 -6.45
N GLY A 96 5.75 -19.48 -7.46
CA GLY A 96 4.56 -19.45 -8.29
C GLY A 96 4.83 -19.08 -9.73
N THR A 97 3.87 -19.42 -10.58
CA THR A 97 3.88 -19.11 -12.01
C THR A 97 2.56 -18.50 -12.41
N ILE A 98 2.64 -17.42 -13.21
CA ILE A 98 1.51 -16.70 -13.77
C ILE A 98 1.57 -16.85 -15.29
N ALA A 99 0.79 -17.80 -15.83
CA ALA A 99 0.84 -18.17 -17.24
C ALA A 99 0.47 -17.01 -18.18
N SER A 100 -0.53 -16.20 -17.79
CA SER A 100 -0.99 -15.04 -18.57
C SER A 100 0.06 -13.95 -18.73
N LEU A 101 1.01 -13.84 -17.79
CA LEU A 101 2.12 -12.87 -17.83
C LEU A 101 3.42 -13.49 -18.35
N ASN A 102 3.47 -14.81 -18.49
CA ASN A 102 4.71 -15.59 -18.68
C ASN A 102 5.76 -15.22 -17.62
N ALA A 103 5.31 -15.17 -16.35
CA ALA A 103 6.11 -14.74 -15.21
C ALA A 103 6.23 -15.86 -14.18
N THR A 104 7.39 -15.96 -13.56
CA THR A 104 7.59 -16.73 -12.33
C THR A 104 7.85 -15.78 -11.17
N PHE A 105 7.53 -16.19 -9.96
CA PHE A 105 7.85 -15.41 -8.77
C PHE A 105 8.22 -16.30 -7.59
N THR A 106 9.00 -15.73 -6.69
CA THR A 106 9.34 -16.29 -5.39
C THR A 106 8.97 -15.30 -4.31
N VAL A 107 8.52 -15.80 -3.17
CA VAL A 107 8.21 -14.97 -2.00
C VAL A 107 8.88 -15.58 -0.78
N ASP A 108 9.70 -14.81 -0.08
CA ASP A 108 10.18 -15.17 1.25
C ASP A 108 9.35 -14.45 2.30
N ILE A 109 8.87 -15.20 3.29
CA ILE A 109 7.93 -14.73 4.29
C ILE A 109 8.56 -14.82 5.67
N ASP A 110 8.69 -13.66 6.32
CA ASP A 110 9.12 -13.55 7.71
C ASP A 110 7.89 -13.12 8.53
N ASN A 111 7.13 -14.08 9.07
CA ASN A 111 5.87 -13.80 9.78
C ASN A 111 6.08 -13.60 11.29
N ASN A 112 5.73 -12.40 11.78
CA ASN A 112 5.71 -12.05 13.20
C ASN A 112 4.36 -11.43 13.62
N LEU A 113 3.27 -11.74 12.91
CA LEU A 113 1.91 -11.22 13.16
C LEU A 113 1.31 -11.73 14.49
N ASN A 114 1.82 -12.84 15.01
CA ASN A 114 1.34 -13.48 16.22
C ASN A 114 2.08 -13.05 17.50
N GLN A 115 3.17 -12.29 17.41
CA GLN A 115 3.92 -11.83 18.58
C GLN A 115 3.81 -10.32 18.74
N THR A 116 3.50 -9.85 19.94
CA THR A 116 3.20 -8.43 20.20
C THR A 116 4.45 -7.58 20.40
N ASP A 117 5.48 -8.09 21.08
CA ASP A 117 6.64 -7.29 21.51
C ASP A 117 8.00 -7.83 21.03
N ALA A 118 8.01 -8.96 20.32
CA ALA A 118 9.25 -9.53 19.81
C ALA A 118 9.62 -8.90 18.47
N ASN A 119 10.88 -8.50 18.31
CA ASN A 119 11.45 -8.26 16.98
C ASN A 119 12.14 -9.54 16.56
N VAL A 120 11.60 -10.22 15.54
CA VAL A 120 12.15 -11.46 15.00
C VAL A 120 12.78 -11.13 13.66
N GLU A 121 14.10 -11.30 13.55
CA GLU A 121 14.85 -11.08 12.30
C GLU A 121 14.67 -9.69 11.65
N GLY A 122 14.44 -8.65 12.45
CA GLY A 122 14.21 -7.29 11.96
C GLY A 122 12.75 -6.99 11.60
N VAL A 123 11.83 -7.94 11.81
CA VAL A 123 10.39 -7.75 11.66
C VAL A 123 9.77 -7.38 13.01
N PRO A 124 9.18 -6.18 13.16
CA PRO A 124 8.48 -5.78 14.39
C PRO A 124 7.33 -6.74 14.73
N GLY A 125 6.92 -6.74 16.00
CA GLY A 125 5.71 -7.43 16.43
C GLY A 125 4.47 -6.98 15.63
N GLU A 126 3.48 -7.87 15.54
CA GLU A 126 2.23 -7.66 14.79
C GLU A 126 2.46 -7.31 13.31
N SER A 127 3.60 -7.73 12.76
CA SER A 127 3.99 -7.45 11.37
C SER A 127 4.48 -8.71 10.67
N ALA A 128 4.34 -8.77 9.34
CA ALA A 128 4.97 -9.77 8.50
C ALA A 128 5.74 -9.05 7.38
N ARG A 129 6.96 -9.49 7.10
CA ARG A 129 7.73 -8.99 5.96
C ARG A 129 7.62 -9.97 4.81
N LEU A 130 7.39 -9.44 3.61
CA LEU A 130 7.39 -10.22 2.37
C LEU A 130 8.45 -9.65 1.44
N ARG A 131 9.35 -10.54 1.00
CA ARG A 131 10.35 -10.26 -0.02
C ARG A 131 9.93 -11.00 -1.28
N ILE A 132 9.38 -10.27 -2.24
CA ILE A 132 8.80 -10.82 -3.47
C ILE A 132 9.76 -10.54 -4.62
N GLN A 133 10.20 -11.58 -5.32
CA GLN A 133 10.98 -11.46 -6.53
C GLN A 133 10.23 -12.09 -7.70
N ALA A 134 9.95 -11.31 -8.74
CA ALA A 134 9.35 -11.80 -9.97
C ALA A 134 10.35 -11.75 -11.13
N ASN A 135 10.28 -12.75 -12.00
CA ASN A 135 11.09 -12.88 -13.19
C ASN A 135 10.20 -13.03 -14.44
N VAL A 136 10.46 -12.18 -15.43
CA VAL A 136 9.87 -12.25 -16.77
C VAL A 136 11.01 -12.17 -17.79
N ASN A 137 11.28 -13.27 -18.47
CA ASN A 137 12.41 -13.40 -19.41
C ASN A 137 13.75 -13.02 -18.74
N ASP A 138 14.37 -11.92 -19.15
CA ASP A 138 15.63 -11.40 -18.58
C ASP A 138 15.40 -10.26 -17.56
N SER A 139 14.14 -9.92 -17.25
CA SER A 139 13.78 -8.83 -16.35
C SER A 139 13.38 -9.36 -14.98
N ILE A 140 14.18 -9.00 -13.97
CA ILE A 140 13.91 -9.30 -12.57
C ILE A 140 13.39 -8.04 -11.87
N ARG A 141 12.34 -8.20 -11.06
CA ARG A 141 11.83 -7.18 -10.14
C ARG A 141 11.77 -7.74 -8.74
N SER A 142 12.20 -6.94 -7.76
CA SER A 142 12.09 -7.27 -6.35
C SER A 142 11.28 -6.18 -5.64
N VAL A 143 10.40 -6.60 -4.74
CA VAL A 143 9.55 -5.76 -3.89
C VAL A 143 9.68 -6.27 -2.47
N ASP A 144 10.01 -5.37 -1.55
CA ASP A 144 10.04 -5.63 -0.11
C ASP A 144 8.88 -4.86 0.53
N CYS A 145 8.05 -5.55 1.29
CA CYS A 145 6.91 -4.94 1.94
C CYS A 145 6.72 -5.47 3.36
N LEU A 146 6.26 -4.58 4.23
CA LEU A 146 5.93 -4.89 5.60
C LEU A 146 4.41 -4.80 5.76
N LEU A 147 3.76 -5.95 5.91
CA LEU A 147 2.37 -6.06 6.32
C LEU A 147 2.28 -5.88 7.82
N ARG A 148 1.20 -5.24 8.28
CA ARG A 148 0.87 -5.12 9.69
C ARG A 148 -0.55 -5.59 9.91
N VAL A 149 -0.83 -6.14 11.08
CA VAL A 149 -2.20 -6.42 11.50
C VAL A 149 -2.97 -5.11 11.42
N ALA A 150 -3.93 -5.04 10.49
CA ALA A 150 -4.87 -3.95 10.47
C ALA A 150 -5.70 -4.06 11.76
N PRO A 151 -5.87 -2.96 12.51
CA PRO A 151 -6.83 -2.97 13.62
C PRO A 151 -8.21 -3.37 13.07
N LEU A 152 -9.02 -4.04 13.89
CA LEU A 152 -10.40 -4.35 13.53
C LEU A 152 -11.22 -3.09 13.17
N PHE A 153 -10.75 -1.92 13.61
CA PHE A 153 -11.36 -0.62 13.39
C PHE A 153 -10.32 0.38 12.89
N ASP A 154 -10.55 0.95 11.72
CA ASP A 154 -9.70 1.97 11.09
C ASP A 154 -10.02 3.41 11.55
N SER A 155 -10.93 3.51 12.50
CA SER A 155 -11.56 4.76 12.95
C SER A 155 -11.78 4.74 14.46
N SER A 156 -11.75 5.92 15.08
CA SER A 156 -12.08 6.11 16.50
C SER A 156 -13.52 5.73 16.81
N VAL A 157 -14.43 5.94 15.86
CA VAL A 157 -15.84 5.54 15.94
C VAL A 157 -16.27 5.04 14.57
N LEU A 158 -16.86 3.84 14.52
CA LEU A 158 -17.34 3.20 13.31
C LEU A 158 -18.77 2.69 13.52
N SER A 159 -19.68 2.99 12.59
CA SER A 159 -21.06 2.50 12.62
C SER A 159 -21.60 2.20 11.22
N ARG A 160 -22.34 1.09 11.08
CA ARG A 160 -23.18 0.80 9.90
C ARG A 160 -24.51 1.57 9.90
N GLY A 161 -24.88 2.12 11.05
CA GLY A 161 -26.08 2.92 11.22
C GLY A 161 -25.76 4.40 11.31
N SER A 162 -26.71 5.17 11.81
CA SER A 162 -26.49 6.56 12.18
C SER A 162 -25.73 6.65 13.51
N VAL A 163 -24.94 7.71 13.69
CA VAL A 163 -24.22 8.02 14.92
C VAL A 163 -24.80 9.30 15.51
N TRP A 164 -25.42 9.21 16.69
CA TRP A 164 -26.03 10.35 17.36
C TRP A 164 -25.26 10.64 18.65
N ILE A 165 -24.63 11.81 18.70
CA ILE A 165 -23.83 12.23 19.84
C ILE A 165 -24.61 13.30 20.59
N ASP A 166 -25.30 12.85 21.63
CA ASP A 166 -26.05 13.71 22.54
C ASP A 166 -25.11 14.26 23.62
N ALA A 167 -24.40 15.33 23.27
CA ALA A 167 -23.46 16.00 24.16
C ALA A 167 -23.43 17.51 23.90
N ASN A 168 -22.98 18.29 24.89
CA ASN A 168 -22.74 19.72 24.72
C ASN A 168 -21.45 19.98 23.93
N GLU A 169 -20.43 19.15 24.13
CA GLU A 169 -19.11 19.23 23.51
C GLU A 169 -18.58 17.84 23.22
N MET A 170 -17.69 17.76 22.23
CA MET A 170 -17.10 16.52 21.74
C MET A 170 -15.66 16.76 21.30
N PHE A 171 -14.76 15.95 21.83
CA PHE A 171 -13.35 15.97 21.49
C PHE A 171 -12.92 14.58 21.00
N ILE A 172 -12.29 14.53 19.84
CA ILE A 172 -11.81 13.29 19.24
C ILE A 172 -10.30 13.39 19.14
N ARG A 173 -9.60 12.38 19.66
CA ARG A 173 -8.14 12.27 19.55
C ARG A 173 -7.74 10.82 19.40
N SER A 174 -6.69 10.59 18.63
CA SER A 174 -6.06 9.27 18.50
C SER A 174 -4.54 9.42 18.57
N LYS A 175 -3.85 8.44 19.17
CA LYS A 175 -2.39 8.34 19.12
C LYS A 175 -1.89 8.01 17.71
N ASP A 176 -2.73 7.38 16.90
CA ASP A 176 -2.47 7.18 15.48
C ASP A 176 -3.16 8.30 14.69
N PRO A 177 -2.40 9.24 14.09
CA PRO A 177 -2.96 10.37 13.35
C PRO A 177 -3.73 9.96 12.10
N TYR A 178 -3.56 8.73 11.60
CA TYR A 178 -4.33 8.20 10.48
C TYR A 178 -5.68 7.59 10.90
N ARG A 179 -5.95 7.51 12.20
CA ARG A 179 -7.16 6.90 12.77
C ARG A 179 -8.00 7.86 13.58
N ASN A 180 -7.64 9.14 13.61
CA ASN A 180 -8.40 10.18 14.28
C ASN A 180 -9.67 10.52 13.48
N MET A 181 -10.60 9.56 13.40
CA MET A 181 -11.73 9.67 12.48
C MET A 181 -13.00 9.00 12.98
N ILE A 182 -14.12 9.51 12.49
CA ILE A 182 -15.45 8.95 12.73
C ILE A 182 -16.06 8.60 11.39
N ARG A 183 -16.60 7.39 11.28
CA ARG A 183 -17.25 6.91 10.06
C ARG A 183 -18.62 6.32 10.37
N ALA A 184 -19.62 6.77 9.62
CA ALA A 184 -20.97 6.22 9.67
C ALA A 184 -21.54 5.99 8.27
N GLU A 185 -22.15 4.82 8.04
CA GLU A 185 -22.93 4.59 6.81
C GLU A 185 -24.32 5.24 6.86
N GLY A 186 -24.80 5.63 8.05
CA GLY A 186 -26.01 6.42 8.23
C GLY A 186 -25.73 7.92 8.29
N GLU A 187 -26.56 8.63 9.04
CA GLU A 187 -26.39 10.06 9.33
C GLU A 187 -25.52 10.24 10.58
N VAL A 188 -24.85 11.39 10.71
CA VAL A 188 -24.12 11.72 11.94
C VAL A 188 -24.66 13.00 12.54
N VAL A 189 -24.96 12.99 13.84
CA VAL A 189 -25.31 14.17 14.62
C VAL A 189 -24.20 14.43 15.61
N VAL A 190 -23.58 15.61 15.52
CA VAL A 190 -22.50 16.04 16.43
C VAL A 190 -22.82 17.39 17.08
N PRO A 191 -22.26 17.71 18.25
CA PRO A 191 -22.39 19.04 18.85
C PRO A 191 -21.90 20.13 17.88
N ASP A 192 -22.51 21.32 17.94
CA ASP A 192 -22.35 22.36 16.90
C ASP A 192 -20.87 22.71 16.57
N PRO A 193 -20.33 22.26 15.41
CA PRO A 193 -18.98 22.58 14.99
C PRO A 193 -18.87 23.99 14.38
N ILE A 194 -20.00 24.62 14.04
CA ILE A 194 -20.08 25.80 13.19
C ILE A 194 -20.11 27.07 14.02
N SER A 195 -20.99 27.18 15.01
CA SER A 195 -21.16 28.42 15.78
C SER A 195 -20.26 28.42 17.01
N ALA A 196 -20.35 27.37 17.82
CA ALA A 196 -19.64 27.27 19.09
C ALA A 196 -18.28 26.54 18.99
N GLY A 197 -18.07 25.74 17.93
CA GLY A 197 -16.84 24.96 17.78
C GLY A 197 -16.77 23.80 18.78
N ASN A 198 -17.94 23.27 19.14
CA ASN A 198 -18.09 22.28 20.20
C ASN A 198 -17.69 20.86 19.78
N THR A 199 -17.44 20.63 18.48
CA THR A 199 -16.85 19.39 17.97
C THR A 199 -15.45 19.68 17.45
N ARG A 200 -14.43 19.05 18.05
CA ARG A 200 -13.02 19.30 17.72
C ARG A 200 -12.21 18.01 17.60
N PHE A 201 -11.36 17.98 16.59
CA PHE A 201 -10.31 16.97 16.45
C PHE A 201 -9.04 17.49 17.08
N LEU A 202 -8.54 16.81 18.11
CA LEU A 202 -7.39 17.21 18.90
C LEU A 202 -6.18 16.29 18.63
N THR A 203 -4.99 16.82 18.85
CA THR A 203 -3.77 16.00 18.85
C THR A 203 -3.70 15.15 20.12
N PRO A 204 -3.13 13.95 20.08
CA PRO A 204 -3.13 13.02 21.22
C PRO A 204 -2.47 13.58 22.50
N ASP A 205 -1.50 14.49 22.35
CA ASP A 205 -0.74 15.07 23.46
C ASP A 205 -1.20 16.49 23.85
N SER A 206 -2.37 16.93 23.38
CA SER A 206 -2.91 18.25 23.71
C SER A 206 -4.42 18.24 23.89
N ASP A 207 -4.89 18.93 24.93
CA ASP A 207 -6.32 19.14 25.17
C ASP A 207 -6.86 20.40 24.45
N THR A 208 -6.00 21.15 23.75
CA THR A 208 -6.38 22.41 23.10
C THR A 208 -5.88 22.55 21.66
N ALA A 209 -4.82 21.84 21.28
CA ALA A 209 -4.28 21.86 19.92
C ALA A 209 -5.06 20.93 19.00
N THR A 210 -5.49 21.48 17.87
CA THR A 210 -6.30 20.74 16.88
C THR A 210 -5.45 19.95 15.89
N ASP A 211 -5.93 18.77 15.50
CA ASP A 211 -5.27 17.88 14.53
C ASP A 211 -5.87 18.03 13.13
N ALA A 212 -5.10 18.63 12.22
CA ALA A 212 -5.48 18.85 10.82
C ALA A 212 -5.78 17.56 10.02
N LYS A 213 -5.49 16.38 10.58
CA LYS A 213 -5.78 15.08 9.96
C LYS A 213 -7.07 14.42 10.45
N GLY A 214 -7.81 15.07 11.35
CA GLY A 214 -9.09 14.57 11.83
C GLY A 214 -10.12 14.46 10.71
N ILE A 215 -10.88 13.35 10.63
CA ILE A 215 -11.93 13.18 9.60
C ILE A 215 -13.25 12.76 10.22
N LEU A 216 -14.34 13.45 9.88
CA LEU A 216 -15.70 12.94 10.10
C LEU A 216 -16.31 12.62 8.74
N TRP A 217 -16.61 11.35 8.53
CA TRP A 217 -17.15 10.85 7.29
C TRP A 217 -18.54 10.25 7.52
N SER A 218 -19.46 10.61 6.63
CA SER A 218 -20.83 10.11 6.64
C SER A 218 -21.27 9.81 5.22
N LYS A 219 -21.89 8.65 5.01
CA LYS A 219 -22.60 8.37 3.75
C LYS A 219 -23.89 9.18 3.67
N GLY A 220 -24.55 9.40 4.81
CA GLY A 220 -25.67 10.33 4.95
C GLY A 220 -25.22 11.76 5.22
N GLU A 221 -26.16 12.59 5.66
CA GLU A 221 -25.85 13.97 6.06
C GLU A 221 -25.13 14.02 7.41
N ILE A 222 -24.46 15.14 7.69
CA ILE A 222 -23.94 15.44 9.03
C ILE A 222 -24.69 16.67 9.57
N TYR A 223 -25.25 16.55 10.77
CA TYR A 223 -26.05 17.59 11.43
C TYR A 223 -25.34 18.18 12.65
N ALA A 224 -25.49 19.49 12.83
CA ALA A 224 -25.04 20.21 14.00
C ALA A 224 -26.11 20.22 15.11
N GLY A 225 -25.73 19.84 16.33
CA GLY A 225 -26.52 19.91 17.56
C GLY A 225 -27.57 18.79 17.69
N THR A 226 -28.51 18.72 16.75
CA THR A 226 -29.63 17.76 16.82
C THR A 226 -29.95 17.16 15.45
N SER A 227 -30.60 15.99 15.45
CA SER A 227 -31.09 15.36 14.22
C SER A 227 -32.08 16.29 13.50
N GLY A 228 -31.80 16.64 12.25
CA GLY A 228 -32.59 17.63 11.50
C GLY A 228 -32.22 19.09 11.77
N GLY A 229 -31.15 19.35 12.54
CA GLY A 229 -30.55 20.67 12.73
C GLY A 229 -29.85 21.21 11.47
N PRO A 230 -29.00 22.24 11.61
CA PRO A 230 -28.22 22.76 10.48
C PRO A 230 -27.35 21.65 9.86
N LYS A 231 -27.42 21.52 8.54
CA LYS A 231 -26.61 20.57 7.78
C LYS A 231 -25.21 21.13 7.61
N LEU A 232 -24.20 20.31 7.89
CA LEU A 232 -22.80 20.70 7.67
C LEU A 232 -22.46 20.82 6.18
N SER A 233 -23.24 20.19 5.29
CA SER A 233 -23.12 20.40 3.85
C SER A 233 -23.22 21.87 3.45
N ASP A 234 -23.98 22.66 4.20
CA ASP A 234 -24.30 24.05 3.87
C ASP A 234 -23.20 25.02 4.35
N ASP A 235 -22.30 24.55 5.22
CA ASP A 235 -21.28 25.40 5.85
C ASP A 235 -20.00 24.63 6.24
N LEU A 236 -19.54 23.80 5.31
CA LEU A 236 -18.44 22.86 5.52
C LEU A 236 -17.13 23.57 5.86
N ASP A 237 -16.83 24.69 5.19
CA ASP A 237 -15.57 25.42 5.35
C ASP A 237 -15.43 26.00 6.77
N ARG A 238 -16.54 26.54 7.31
CA ARG A 238 -16.55 27.08 8.68
C ARG A 238 -16.45 25.97 9.71
N ALA A 239 -17.14 24.84 9.49
CA ALA A 239 -17.05 23.66 10.34
C ALA A 239 -15.61 23.11 10.37
N ASN A 240 -14.97 22.95 9.20
CA ASN A 240 -13.60 22.46 9.08
C ASN A 240 -12.61 23.39 9.79
N ALA A 241 -12.74 24.71 9.56
CA ALA A 241 -11.85 25.69 10.16
C ALA A 241 -11.90 25.72 11.69
N LYS A 242 -13.08 25.53 12.29
CA LYS A 242 -13.26 25.56 13.75
C LYS A 242 -12.98 24.24 14.45
N SER A 243 -13.38 23.13 13.84
CA SER A 243 -13.15 21.79 14.41
C SER A 243 -11.69 21.34 14.31
N GLY A 244 -10.95 21.91 13.36
CA GLY A 244 -9.60 21.48 13.02
C GLY A 244 -9.54 20.15 12.26
N GLY A 245 -10.69 19.54 11.92
CA GLY A 245 -10.77 18.35 11.09
C GLY A 245 -11.49 18.61 9.78
N ARG A 246 -11.72 17.54 9.01
CA ARG A 246 -12.42 17.54 7.73
C ARG A 246 -13.73 16.76 7.84
N PHE A 247 -14.84 17.45 7.63
CA PHE A 247 -16.16 16.85 7.48
C PHE A 247 -16.38 16.44 6.01
N ILE A 248 -16.95 15.25 5.82
CA ILE A 248 -17.28 14.67 4.51
C ILE A 248 -18.72 14.13 4.58
N PRO A 249 -19.74 15.00 4.50
CA PRO A 249 -21.14 14.58 4.42
C PRO A 249 -21.48 14.03 3.02
N ASN A 250 -22.54 13.24 2.93
CA ASN A 250 -23.11 12.70 1.69
C ASN A 250 -22.07 12.00 0.80
N SER A 251 -21.14 11.26 1.41
CA SER A 251 -20.06 10.65 0.65
C SER A 251 -20.55 9.50 -0.21
N LYS A 252 -20.04 9.44 -1.44
CA LYS A 252 -20.36 8.39 -2.42
C LYS A 252 -19.45 7.18 -2.33
N GLN A 253 -18.42 7.23 -1.49
CA GLN A 253 -17.49 6.12 -1.30
C GLN A 253 -18.15 5.07 -0.39
N HIS A 254 -18.12 3.80 -0.79
CA HIS A 254 -18.55 2.72 0.08
C HIS A 254 -17.34 2.22 0.87
N PHE A 255 -17.48 2.12 2.19
CA PHE A 255 -16.51 1.42 3.03
C PHE A 255 -17.14 0.11 3.50
N GLU A 256 -16.45 -1.00 3.29
CA GLU A 256 -16.84 -2.30 3.85
C GLU A 256 -16.27 -2.38 5.27
N ILE A 257 -17.16 -2.47 6.25
CA ILE A 257 -16.80 -2.84 7.62
C ILE A 257 -16.77 -4.37 7.62
N PHE A 258 -15.66 -4.98 8.02
CA PHE A 258 -15.54 -6.44 8.08
C PHE A 258 -16.76 -7.04 8.80
N ASP A 259 -17.51 -7.88 8.10
CA ASP A 259 -18.68 -8.53 8.66
C ASP A 259 -18.25 -9.46 9.80
N LEU A 260 -18.74 -9.18 11.00
CA LEU A 260 -18.77 -10.18 12.08
C LEU A 260 -19.55 -11.38 11.55
N ARG A 261 -19.00 -12.59 11.71
CA ARG A 261 -19.68 -13.80 11.26
C ARG A 261 -20.93 -13.99 12.12
N GLN A 262 -21.94 -14.66 11.59
CA GLN A 262 -23.20 -14.93 12.31
C GLN A 262 -22.99 -15.64 13.66
N GLU A 263 -21.87 -16.34 13.80
CA GLU A 263 -21.40 -17.02 15.02
C GLU A 263 -20.78 -16.08 16.08
N ASP A 264 -20.40 -14.85 15.72
CA ASP A 264 -19.82 -13.83 16.62
C ASP A 264 -20.88 -12.86 17.19
N ILE A 265 -22.15 -13.04 16.82
CA ILE A 265 -23.26 -12.19 17.25
C ILE A 265 -23.84 -12.73 18.56
N GLU A 266 -23.33 -12.29 19.70
CA GLU A 266 -24.18 -12.17 20.88
C GLU A 266 -25.10 -10.95 20.66
N VAL A 267 -26.42 -11.16 20.64
CA VAL A 267 -27.41 -10.09 20.42
C VAL A 267 -27.83 -9.51 21.79
N PRO A 268 -27.26 -8.38 22.25
CA PRO A 268 -28.00 -7.48 23.11
C PRO A 268 -28.89 -6.57 22.25
N ALA A 269 -30.02 -6.15 22.82
CA ALA A 269 -31.09 -5.43 22.13
C ALA A 269 -30.61 -4.22 21.30
N ASN A 270 -31.36 -3.92 20.23
CA ASN A 270 -31.13 -2.97 19.12
C ASN A 270 -30.82 -1.49 19.43
N ALA A 271 -30.37 -1.16 20.63
CA ALA A 271 -29.79 0.14 20.98
C ALA A 271 -28.85 -0.05 22.18
N VAL A 272 -27.54 0.08 21.95
CA VAL A 272 -26.57 0.23 23.03
C VAL A 272 -26.50 1.71 23.36
N GLY A 273 -27.26 2.13 24.38
CA GLY A 273 -27.06 3.43 25.01
C GLY A 273 -25.75 3.38 25.80
N VAL A 274 -24.78 4.19 25.39
CA VAL A 274 -23.55 4.38 26.15
C VAL A 274 -23.76 5.60 27.04
N ASP A 275 -23.66 5.43 28.36
CA ASP A 275 -23.85 6.52 29.31
C ASP A 275 -22.80 7.63 29.12
N PRO A 276 -23.10 8.91 29.39
CA PRO A 276 -22.09 9.96 29.36
C PRO A 276 -20.93 9.68 30.33
N GLY A 277 -19.68 9.69 29.83
CA GLY A 277 -18.49 9.41 30.65
C GLY A 277 -17.17 9.48 29.87
N GLU A 278 -16.03 9.47 30.56
CA GLU A 278 -14.71 9.34 29.92
C GLU A 278 -14.42 7.86 29.62
N TYR A 279 -14.52 7.48 28.35
CA TYR A 279 -14.15 6.15 27.89
C TYR A 279 -12.70 6.16 27.40
N ARG A 280 -11.80 5.61 28.22
CA ARG A 280 -10.38 5.47 27.86
C ARG A 280 -10.11 4.08 27.31
N PHE A 281 -10.12 3.96 25.98
CA PHE A 281 -9.64 2.78 25.29
C PHE A 281 -8.11 2.82 25.25
N THR A 282 -7.47 2.07 26.13
CA THR A 282 -6.00 2.04 26.23
C THR A 282 -5.47 0.93 25.33
N MET A 283 -5.09 1.26 24.09
CA MET A 283 -4.21 0.37 23.32
C MET A 283 -2.76 0.59 23.76
N ALA A 284 -2.04 -0.51 23.96
CA ALA A 284 -0.62 -0.52 24.28
C ALA A 284 0.19 0.23 23.19
N LYS A 285 1.28 0.88 23.61
CA LYS A 285 2.10 1.75 22.75
C LYS A 285 2.88 0.89 21.73
N ALA A 286 2.56 0.99 20.44
CA ALA A 286 3.48 0.55 19.38
C ALA A 286 4.48 1.69 19.10
N ASN A 287 5.76 1.46 19.38
CA ASN A 287 6.83 2.36 18.96
C ASN A 287 7.08 2.15 17.46
N ILE A 288 6.77 3.15 16.64
CA ILE A 288 7.03 3.11 15.20
C ILE A 288 8.40 3.77 14.96
N THR A 289 9.41 2.95 14.72
CA THR A 289 10.68 3.41 14.14
C THR A 289 10.56 3.31 12.62
N ILE A 290 10.73 4.42 11.92
CA ILE A 290 10.79 4.45 10.45
C ILE A 290 12.28 4.54 10.09
N ASP A 291 12.90 3.41 9.76
CA ASP A 291 14.19 3.40 9.08
C ASP A 291 13.96 3.00 7.62
N ALA A 292 14.08 3.98 6.72
CA ALA A 292 14.10 3.77 5.29
C ALA A 292 15.55 3.84 4.81
N SER A 293 16.20 2.68 4.66
CA SER A 293 17.50 2.58 4.00
C SER A 293 17.32 2.15 2.55
N LEU A 294 17.62 3.06 1.62
CA LEU A 294 17.75 2.76 0.20
C LEU A 294 19.10 2.06 -0.03
N TYR A 295 19.08 0.73 -0.17
CA TYR A 295 20.27 -0.02 -0.57
C TYR A 295 20.32 -0.10 -2.10
N ARG A 296 21.40 0.44 -2.68
CA ARG A 296 21.73 0.31 -4.10
C ARG A 296 22.90 -0.65 -4.19
N GLU A 297 22.63 -1.92 -4.49
CA GLU A 297 23.69 -2.85 -4.89
C GLU A 297 24.25 -2.38 -6.23
N TYR A 298 25.51 -1.94 -6.20
CA TYR A 298 26.32 -1.88 -7.41
C TYR A 298 26.93 -3.27 -7.60
N PRO A 299 26.85 -3.87 -8.80
CA PRO A 299 27.58 -5.10 -9.06
C PRO A 299 29.07 -4.80 -8.88
N GLU A 300 29.75 -5.64 -8.08
CA GLU A 300 31.20 -5.60 -7.92
C GLU A 300 31.83 -5.82 -9.31
N GLU A 301 32.51 -4.80 -9.83
CA GLU A 301 33.43 -4.98 -10.94
C GLU A 301 34.63 -5.77 -10.41
N ASP A 302 34.80 -6.98 -10.94
CA ASP A 302 36.01 -7.78 -10.85
C ASP A 302 37.21 -6.91 -11.23
N ASN A 303 37.94 -6.45 -10.21
CA ASN A 303 39.19 -5.71 -10.41
C ASN A 303 40.34 -6.70 -10.32
N ASP A 304 40.58 -7.35 -11.46
CA ASP A 304 41.76 -8.16 -11.72
C ASP A 304 43.02 -7.33 -11.42
N GLY A 305 43.81 -7.83 -10.48
CA GLY A 305 44.96 -7.13 -9.97
C GLY A 305 46.01 -6.87 -11.04
N GLU A 306 46.54 -5.65 -11.07
CA GLU A 306 47.91 -5.38 -11.48
C GLU A 306 48.40 -4.02 -10.91
N GLY A 307 49.49 -4.09 -10.15
CA GLY A 307 50.61 -3.14 -10.28
C GLY A 307 50.47 -1.72 -9.72
N GLY A 308 50.95 -1.54 -8.49
CA GLY A 308 52.11 -0.67 -8.24
C GLY A 308 51.91 0.85 -8.06
N GLY A 309 52.52 1.37 -6.99
CA GLY A 309 52.97 2.77 -6.92
C GLY A 309 52.57 3.49 -5.64
N GLY A 310 53.46 3.47 -4.64
CA GLY A 310 53.35 4.34 -3.47
C GLY A 310 53.53 5.83 -3.81
N TRP A 311 53.07 6.72 -2.93
CA TRP A 311 53.87 7.54 -2.02
C TRP A 311 52.91 8.34 -1.11
N PRO A 312 53.37 8.81 0.08
CA PRO A 312 52.53 9.19 1.21
C PRO A 312 52.42 10.71 1.39
N GLY A 313 51.45 11.16 2.20
CA GLY A 313 51.58 12.43 2.89
C GLY A 313 50.29 13.22 3.09
N GLY A 314 49.88 13.29 4.36
CA GLY A 314 49.78 14.59 5.04
C GLY A 314 48.46 15.35 4.96
N GLY A 315 48.04 15.83 6.13
CA GLY A 315 47.29 17.09 6.25
C GLY A 315 45.91 16.93 6.86
N GLY A 316 45.83 17.07 8.18
CA GLY A 316 44.57 17.33 8.87
C GLY A 316 44.16 18.80 8.85
N TRP A 317 43.02 19.00 9.54
CA TRP A 317 42.37 20.23 10.02
C TRP A 317 41.37 20.91 9.08
N PRO A 318 40.35 21.60 9.63
CA PRO A 318 39.90 21.69 11.04
C PRO A 318 38.63 20.88 11.34
#